data_AF-Q3LB78-F1
#
_entry.id   AF-Q3LB78-F1
#
_cell.length_a   1.000
_cell.length_b   1.000
_cell.length_c   1.000
_cell.angle_alpha   90.00
_cell.angle_beta   90.00
_cell.angle_gamma   90.00
#
_symmetry.space_group_name_H-M   'P 1'
#
loop_
_entity.id
_entity.type
_entity.pdbx_description
1 polymer ?
#
loop_
_entity_poly.entity_id
_entity_poly.type
_entity_poly.pdbx_seq_one_letter_code
_entity_poly.pdbx_strand_id
1 'polypeptide(L)'
;LGNDRLLHSYLECVMSDNDSKCTKEGKEVRSRIPGLVQTGCSDCTPKQLERAIKTLKHITEKHPEDWKKLKAKYDPTGEYTQKYADTWKQRGVDF
;
A
#
# COMPACT_ATOMS: atom_id res chain seq x y z
N LEU A 1 -8.94 7.21 18.87
CA LEU A 1 -9.04 5.79 19.28
C LEU A 1 -8.77 4.88 18.07
N GLY A 2 -7.60 4.22 18.07
CA GLY A 2 -7.53 2.77 17.88
C GLY A 2 -7.93 2.15 16.53
N ASN A 3 -7.52 2.73 15.40
CA ASN A 3 -7.72 2.06 14.11
C ASN A 3 -6.56 1.15 13.69
N ASP A 4 -5.61 0.83 14.58
CA ASP A 4 -4.64 -0.25 14.36
C ASP A 4 -5.36 -1.55 13.99
N ARG A 5 -6.52 -1.83 14.58
CA ARG A 5 -7.30 -3.03 14.23
C ARG A 5 -7.85 -2.98 12.81
N LEU A 6 -8.36 -1.82 12.40
CA LEU A 6 -8.88 -1.62 11.05
C LEU A 6 -7.74 -1.69 10.02
N LEU A 7 -6.65 -1.00 10.32
CA LEU A 7 -5.44 -1.00 9.50
C LEU A 7 -4.83 -2.39 9.41
N HIS A 8 -4.80 -3.15 10.50
CA HIS A 8 -4.36 -4.54 10.52
C HIS A 8 -5.23 -5.40 9.62
N SER A 9 -6.57 -5.24 9.65
CA SER A 9 -7.45 -5.93 8.70
C SER A 9 -7.20 -5.51 7.24
N TYR A 10 -6.89 -4.23 6.98
CA TYR A 10 -6.49 -3.79 5.63
C TYR A 10 -5.13 -4.37 5.21
N LEU A 11 -4.16 -4.42 6.13
CA LEU A 11 -2.85 -5.04 5.92
C LEU A 11 -2.98 -6.53 5.63
N GLU A 12 -3.71 -7.27 6.48
CA GLU A 12 -4.01 -8.69 6.27
C GLU A 12 -4.66 -8.93 4.91
N CYS A 13 -5.61 -8.07 4.51
CA CYS A 13 -6.24 -8.13 3.20
C CYS A 13 -5.24 -7.94 2.05
N VAL A 14 -4.41 -6.90 2.14
CA VAL A 14 -3.43 -6.51 1.11
C VAL A 14 -2.32 -7.56 0.97
N MET A 15 -1.93 -8.20 2.07
CA MET A 15 -0.92 -9.26 2.07
C MET A 15 -1.49 -10.62 1.69
N SER A 16 -2.75 -10.91 2.04
CA SER A 16 -3.38 -12.19 1.74
C SER A 16 -3.51 -12.41 0.23
N ASP A 17 -3.40 -13.67 -0.20
CA ASP A 17 -3.77 -14.08 -1.56
C ASP A 17 -5.27 -14.25 -1.74
N ASN A 18 -6.01 -14.33 -0.64
CA ASN A 18 -7.45 -14.56 -0.64
C ASN A 18 -8.24 -13.34 -0.11
N ASP A 19 -9.50 -13.31 -0.53
CA ASP A 19 -10.46 -12.27 -0.20
C ASP A 19 -11.12 -12.45 1.17
N SER A 20 -10.81 -13.54 1.87
CA SER A 20 -11.52 -14.00 3.07
C SER A 20 -11.43 -13.03 4.25
N LYS A 21 -10.37 -12.22 4.30
CA LYS A 21 -10.16 -11.19 5.33
C LYS A 21 -10.38 -9.76 4.83
N CYS A 22 -10.75 -9.60 3.55
CA CYS A 22 -10.91 -8.29 2.93
C CYS A 22 -12.35 -7.79 3.04
N THR A 23 -12.52 -6.58 3.55
CA THR A 23 -13.76 -5.82 3.34
C THR A 23 -13.90 -5.44 1.86
N LYS A 24 -15.10 -5.07 1.42
CA LYS A 24 -15.35 -4.64 0.03
C LYS A 24 -14.40 -3.51 -0.39
N GLU A 25 -14.17 -2.56 0.51
CA GLU A 25 -13.22 -1.45 0.35
C GLU A 25 -11.77 -1.95 0.32
N GLY A 26 -11.41 -2.92 1.17
CA GLY A 26 -10.08 -3.55 1.18
C GLY A 26 -9.75 -4.29 -0.13
N LYS A 27 -10.74 -4.95 -0.75
CA LYS A 27 -10.58 -5.61 -2.05
C LYS A 27 -10.28 -4.62 -3.17
N GLU A 28 -11.00 -3.50 -3.20
CA GLU A 28 -10.75 -2.44 -4.18
C GLU A 28 -9.38 -1.80 -3.99
N VAL A 29 -8.94 -1.62 -2.74
CA VAL A 29 -7.59 -1.14 -2.46
C VAL A 29 -6.55 -2.16 -2.96
N ARG A 30 -6.69 -3.44 -2.57
CA ARG A 30 -5.78 -4.52 -2.98
C ARG A 30 -5.66 -4.66 -4.49
N SER A 31 -6.76 -4.58 -5.24
CA SER A 31 -6.73 -4.69 -6.70
C SER A 31 -6.04 -3.50 -7.37
N ARG A 32 -6.04 -2.34 -6.70
CA ARG A 32 -5.40 -1.11 -7.19
C ARG A 32 -3.93 -1.00 -6.78
N ILE A 33 -3.48 -1.71 -5.74
CA ILE A 33 -2.07 -1.67 -5.28
C ILE A 33 -1.05 -1.92 -6.40
N PRO A 34 -1.22 -2.93 -7.28
CA PRO A 34 -0.31 -3.11 -8.41
C PRO A 34 -0.20 -1.87 -9.29
N GLY A 35 -1.32 -1.25 -9.64
CA GLY A 35 -1.34 0.00 -10.41
C GLY A 35 -0.73 1.17 -9.64
N LEU A 36 -1.02 1.27 -8.35
CA LEU A 36 -0.45 2.24 -7.42
C LEU A 36 1.08 2.20 -7.40
N VAL A 37 1.66 1.01 -7.36
CA VAL A 37 3.10 0.78 -7.42
C VAL A 37 3.64 1.03 -8.83
N GLN A 38 2.99 0.48 -9.86
CA GLN A 38 3.42 0.56 -11.25
C GLN A 38 3.33 1.95 -11.88
N THR A 39 2.40 2.80 -11.41
CA THR A 39 2.14 4.13 -11.99
C THR A 39 2.34 5.26 -10.99
N GLY A 40 2.66 4.96 -9.74
CA GLY A 40 2.80 5.98 -8.69
C GLY A 40 1.47 6.66 -8.34
N CYS A 41 0.36 5.94 -8.45
CA CYS A 41 -0.99 6.45 -8.19
C CYS A 41 -1.47 7.55 -9.14
N SER A 42 -1.02 7.55 -10.40
CA SER A 42 -1.43 8.54 -11.42
C SER A 42 -2.94 8.66 -11.60
N ASP A 43 -3.66 7.54 -11.47
CA ASP A 43 -5.11 7.43 -11.71
C ASP A 43 -5.94 7.37 -10.42
N CYS A 44 -5.32 7.68 -9.29
CA CYS A 44 -6.00 7.67 -7.99
C CYS A 44 -6.81 8.94 -7.78
N THR A 45 -8.01 8.80 -7.21
CA THR A 45 -8.74 9.96 -6.70
C THR A 45 -7.99 10.57 -5.51
N PRO A 46 -8.15 11.88 -5.23
CA PRO A 46 -7.47 12.55 -4.10
C PRO A 46 -7.69 11.83 -2.76
N LYS A 47 -8.93 11.38 -2.52
CA LYS A 47 -9.30 10.63 -1.30
C LYS A 47 -8.59 9.27 -1.21
N GLN A 48 -8.40 8.58 -2.33
CA GLN A 48 -7.69 7.31 -2.38
C GLN A 48 -6.19 7.53 -2.16
N LEU A 49 -5.62 8.58 -2.77
CA LEU A 49 -4.21 8.92 -2.60
C LEU A 49 -3.89 9.26 -1.14
N GLU A 50 -4.68 10.11 -0.48
CA GLU A 50 -4.48 10.43 0.95
C GLU A 50 -4.55 9.20 1.85
N ARG A 51 -5.53 8.31 1.60
CA ARG A 51 -5.66 7.05 2.34
C ARG A 51 -4.48 6.11 2.09
N ALA A 52 -4.02 6.02 0.85
CA ALA A 52 -2.86 5.22 0.47
C ALA A 52 -1.60 5.73 1.15
N ILE A 53 -1.32 7.04 1.07
CA ILE A 53 -0.17 7.68 1.75
C ILE A 53 -0.19 7.39 3.25
N LYS A 54 -1.33 7.61 3.90
CA LYS A 54 -1.46 7.38 5.35
C LYS A 54 -1.24 5.92 5.73
N THR A 55 -1.75 4.99 4.92
CA THR A 55 -1.59 3.56 5.11
C THR A 55 -0.13 3.16 4.90
N LEU A 56 0.46 3.53 3.76
CA LEU A 56 1.84 3.22 3.42
C LEU A 56 2.82 3.75 4.47
N LYS A 57 2.65 5.01 4.89
CA LYS A 57 3.47 5.60 5.96
C LYS A 57 3.37 4.81 7.27
N HIS A 58 2.17 4.41 7.66
CA HIS A 58 2.02 3.60 8.86
C HIS A 58 2.64 2.21 8.69
N ILE A 59 2.52 1.58 7.52
CA ILE A 59 3.12 0.26 7.24
C ILE A 59 4.64 0.35 7.25
N THR A 60 5.24 1.36 6.62
CA THR A 60 6.69 1.52 6.59
C THR A 60 7.26 1.84 7.98
N GLU A 61 6.55 2.61 8.80
CA GLU A 61 6.98 2.97 10.17
C GLU A 61 6.73 1.86 11.20
N LYS A 62 5.60 1.15 11.13
CA LYS A 62 5.17 0.17 12.14
C LYS A 62 5.38 -1.29 11.74
N HIS A 63 5.38 -1.59 10.45
CA HIS A 63 5.39 -2.93 9.88
C HIS A 63 6.41 -3.08 8.72
N PRO A 64 7.70 -2.80 8.95
CA PRO A 64 8.72 -2.82 7.89
C PRO A 64 8.92 -4.22 7.27
N GLU A 65 8.68 -5.28 8.03
CA GLU A 65 8.74 -6.67 7.55
C GLU A 65 7.62 -6.96 6.54
N ASP A 66 6.41 -6.49 6.84
CA ASP A 66 5.25 -6.63 5.95
C ASP A 66 5.43 -5.77 4.69
N TRP A 67 6.02 -4.58 4.85
CA TRP A 67 6.41 -3.72 3.73
C TRP A 67 7.35 -4.42 2.75
N LYS A 68 8.40 -5.09 3.25
CA LYS A 68 9.32 -5.87 2.40
C LYS A 68 8.61 -6.97 1.64
N LYS A 69 7.68 -7.70 2.28
CA LYS A 69 6.89 -8.74 1.63
C LYS A 69 5.97 -8.17 0.55
N LEU A 70 5.37 -7.01 0.81
CA LEU A 70 4.54 -6.32 -0.19
C LEU A 70 5.37 -5.89 -1.40
N LYS A 71 6.54 -5.29 -1.17
CA LYS A 71 7.47 -4.97 -2.26
C LYS A 71 7.85 -6.21 -3.03
N ALA A 72 8.26 -7.29 -2.38
CA ALA A 72 8.60 -8.54 -3.06
C ALA A 72 7.41 -9.15 -3.83
N LYS A 73 6.17 -8.96 -3.36
CA LYS A 73 4.95 -9.47 -4.00
C LYS A 73 4.51 -8.64 -5.21
N TYR A 74 4.57 -7.31 -5.11
CA TYR A 74 4.04 -6.39 -6.12
C TYR A 74 5.11 -5.81 -7.04
N ASP A 75 6.37 -5.77 -6.59
CA ASP A 75 7.54 -5.26 -7.29
C ASP A 75 8.79 -6.11 -6.97
N PRO A 76 8.82 -7.39 -7.40
CA PRO A 76 9.95 -8.28 -7.14
C PRO A 76 11.26 -7.77 -7.77
N THR A 77 11.18 -6.95 -8.82
CA THR A 77 12.34 -6.38 -9.51
C THR A 77 12.83 -5.07 -8.87
N GLY A 78 12.00 -4.41 -8.05
CA GLY A 78 12.32 -3.10 -7.46
C GLY A 78 12.26 -1.94 -8.45
N GLU A 79 11.87 -2.19 -9.71
CA GLU A 79 11.92 -1.20 -10.78
C GLU A 79 10.94 -0.06 -10.51
N TYR A 80 9.74 -0.39 -10.04
CA TYR A 80 8.69 0.60 -9.78
C TYR A 80 8.94 1.38 -8.49
N THR A 81 9.41 0.68 -7.45
CA THR A 81 9.85 1.27 -6.19
C THR A 81 10.90 2.35 -6.48
N GLN A 82 11.90 2.03 -7.30
CA GLN A 82 12.97 2.97 -7.63
C GLN A 82 12.48 4.10 -8.54
N LYS A 83 11.64 3.80 -9.54
CA LYS A 83 11.09 4.77 -10.49
C LYS A 83 10.17 5.79 -9.84
N TYR A 84 9.39 5.39 -8.82
CA TYR A 84 8.45 6.27 -8.12
C TYR A 84 8.91 6.65 -6.70
N ALA A 85 10.12 6.26 -6.30
CA ALA A 85 10.69 6.59 -4.99
C ALA A 85 10.59 8.09 -4.70
N ASP A 86 11.02 8.94 -5.65
CA ASP A 86 10.95 10.39 -5.50
C ASP A 86 9.52 10.91 -5.38
N THR A 87 8.60 10.36 -6.17
CA THR A 87 7.16 10.72 -6.13
C THR A 87 6.54 10.39 -4.77
N TRP A 88 6.88 9.23 -4.20
CA TRP A 88 6.41 8.82 -2.88
C TRP A 88 7.10 9.58 -1.76
N LYS A 89 8.39 9.88 -1.92
CA LYS A 89 9.18 10.68 -0.97
C LYS A 89 8.66 12.11 -0.86
N GLN A 90 8.27 12.74 -1.97
CA GLN A 90 7.58 14.04 -1.98
C GLN A 90 6.24 14.01 -1.23
N ARG A 91 5.60 12.84 -1.16
CA ARG A 91 4.36 12.60 -0.41
C ARG A 91 4.60 12.17 1.04
N GLY A 92 5.85 12.13 1.49
CA GLY A 92 6.22 11.75 2.85
C GLY A 92 6.14 10.24 3.13
N VAL A 93 6.25 9.41 2.10
CA VAL A 93 6.33 7.95 2.20
C VAL A 93 7.71 7.52 1.69
N ASP A 94 8.50 6.85 2.53
CA ASP A 94 9.80 6.31 2.14
C ASP A 94 9.62 4.85 1.69
N PHE A 95 9.90 4.59 0.41
CA PHE A 95 9.60 3.31 -0.26
C PHE A 95 10.78 2.35 -0.18
#